data_AF-A0A235CN10-F1
#
_entry.id   AF-A0A235CN10-F1
#
_cell.length_a   1.000
_cell.length_b   1.000
_cell.length_c   1.000
_cell.angle_alpha   90.00
_cell.angle_beta   90.00
_cell.angle_gamma   90.00
#
_symmetry.space_group_name_H-M   'P 1'
#
loop_
_entity.id
_entity.type
_entity.pdbx_description
1 polymer ?
#
loop_
_entity_poly.entity_id
_entity_poly.type
_entity_poly.pdbx_seq_one_letter_code
_entity_poly.pdbx_strand_id
1 'polypeptide(L)'
;MQLFFHDVGLKGANADFPKTVFGNVAVSDIVEHCPIHLQTEVENKLLAEFPDGWCNVWGVPDGAKSVIRQLKVDDVMLLIKTTGGDGDMPALCHVKGFWKEQLLELSNFLWGSSHFPYVFFFKTQHIDLTWTQFKKDVQYMPNFRPSGNVYRVKSERLDHFGGSDGYVCHLLQDTYSTGNVGRYELRENTPEQEYAEGERQVREASYFKRNAKLVKDAKAKFGFICQICDFDFESVYGKELGSGFIECHHKNPLHEKDNNYSSTLDDVCMVCSNCHRMLHRTKPAMKPEELKERLQKKPYN
;
A
#
# COMPACT_ATOMS: atom_id res chain seq x y z
N MET A 1 2.16 -4.92 -26.89
CA MET A 1 2.25 -4.23 -25.58
C MET A 1 3.68 -3.75 -25.31
N GLN A 2 3.87 -2.53 -24.82
CA GLN A 2 5.13 -2.01 -24.28
C GLN A 2 5.11 -1.98 -22.75
N LEU A 3 6.29 -2.11 -22.13
CA LEU A 3 6.47 -2.04 -20.69
C LEU A 3 7.16 -0.73 -20.30
N PHE A 4 6.54 0.00 -19.40
CA PHE A 4 7.04 1.23 -18.80
C PHE A 4 7.20 1.04 -17.28
N PHE A 5 8.05 1.87 -16.69
CA PHE A 5 8.14 1.98 -15.23
C PHE A 5 8.34 3.42 -14.81
N HIS A 6 7.82 3.76 -13.64
CA HIS A 6 7.91 5.10 -13.07
C HIS A 6 8.43 5.03 -11.64
N ASP A 7 9.54 5.72 -11.38
CA ASP A 7 10.03 5.95 -10.02
C ASP A 7 9.26 7.06 -9.33
N VAL A 8 8.35 6.69 -8.43
CA VAL A 8 7.51 7.65 -7.70
C VAL A 8 8.21 8.10 -6.41
N GLY A 9 9.05 7.23 -5.84
CA GLY A 9 9.72 7.45 -4.57
C GLY A 9 8.78 7.39 -3.35
N LEU A 10 9.36 7.14 -2.18
CA LEU A 10 8.61 6.85 -0.95
C LEU A 10 7.61 7.94 -0.57
N LYS A 11 7.98 9.22 -0.74
CA LYS A 11 7.14 10.34 -0.35
C LYS A 11 5.88 10.42 -1.23
N GLY A 12 6.05 10.37 -2.55
CA GLY A 12 4.93 10.39 -3.50
C GLY A 12 4.08 9.13 -3.38
N ALA A 13 4.71 7.96 -3.31
CA ALA A 13 4.01 6.68 -3.21
C ALA A 13 3.15 6.61 -1.93
N ASN A 14 3.67 7.01 -0.77
CA ASN A 14 2.90 7.02 0.47
C ASN A 14 1.76 8.04 0.47
N ALA A 15 1.93 9.17 -0.23
CA ALA A 15 0.91 10.21 -0.31
C ALA A 15 -0.23 9.81 -1.26
N ASP A 16 0.10 9.25 -2.43
CA ASP A 16 -0.84 9.20 -3.55
C ASP A 16 -1.25 7.78 -3.96
N PHE A 17 -0.45 6.74 -3.68
CA PHE A 17 -0.87 5.36 -3.98
C PHE A 17 -2.16 4.96 -3.26
N PRO A 18 -2.33 5.23 -1.95
CA PRO A 18 -3.58 4.86 -1.27
C PRO A 18 -4.82 5.58 -1.82
N LYS A 19 -4.64 6.73 -2.48
CA LYS A 19 -5.75 7.53 -3.02
C LYS A 19 -6.20 6.98 -4.37
N THR A 20 -5.26 6.76 -5.30
CA THR A 20 -5.59 6.53 -6.71
C THR A 20 -5.02 5.25 -7.31
N VAL A 21 -3.93 4.70 -6.78
CA VAL A 21 -3.37 3.42 -7.27
C VAL A 21 -4.03 2.23 -6.57
N PHE A 22 -4.16 2.27 -5.25
CA PHE A 22 -4.85 1.23 -4.46
C PHE A 22 -6.17 1.70 -3.89
N GLY A 23 -6.58 2.94 -4.21
CA GLY A 23 -7.90 3.49 -3.93
C GLY A 23 -8.75 3.56 -5.20
N ASN A 24 -10.06 3.48 -5.04
CA ASN A 24 -11.01 3.57 -6.15
C ASN A 24 -11.41 5.02 -6.39
N VAL A 25 -11.42 5.43 -7.66
CA VAL A 25 -11.89 6.73 -8.13
C VAL A 25 -13.14 6.50 -8.96
N ALA A 26 -14.20 7.27 -8.71
CA ALA A 26 -15.43 7.18 -9.47
C ALA A 26 -15.25 7.76 -10.87
N VAL A 27 -15.79 7.09 -11.89
CA VAL A 27 -15.79 7.60 -13.26
C VAL A 27 -16.55 8.92 -13.36
N SER A 28 -17.63 9.11 -12.59
CA SER A 28 -18.37 10.38 -12.51
C SER A 28 -17.47 11.54 -12.10
N ASP A 29 -16.65 11.35 -11.05
CA ASP A 29 -15.77 12.38 -10.53
C ASP A 29 -14.66 12.72 -11.55
N ILE A 30 -14.17 11.70 -12.28
CA ILE A 30 -13.21 11.89 -13.36
C ILE A 30 -13.80 12.74 -14.47
N VAL A 31 -15.03 12.43 -14.90
CA VAL A 31 -15.71 13.13 -15.99
C VAL A 31 -16.00 14.58 -15.61
N GLU A 32 -16.47 14.84 -14.39
CA GLU A 32 -16.76 16.20 -13.90
C GLU A 32 -15.53 17.12 -13.97
N HIS A 33 -14.33 16.57 -13.75
CA HIS A 33 -13.07 17.32 -13.74
C HIS A 33 -12.26 17.21 -15.05
N CYS A 34 -12.84 16.62 -16.09
CA CYS A 34 -12.29 16.61 -17.45
C CYS A 34 -12.75 17.86 -18.23
N PRO A 35 -11.94 18.32 -19.20
CA PRO A 35 -12.36 19.38 -20.12
C PRO A 35 -13.70 19.05 -20.77
N ILE A 36 -14.59 20.04 -20.88
CA ILE A 36 -15.99 19.88 -21.35
C ILE A 36 -16.06 19.10 -22.68
N HIS A 37 -15.15 19.37 -23.62
CA HIS A 37 -15.14 18.69 -24.92
C HIS A 37 -14.75 17.20 -24.86
N LEU A 38 -14.12 16.75 -23.78
CA LEU A 38 -13.73 15.35 -23.57
C LEU A 38 -14.72 14.57 -22.71
N GLN A 39 -15.60 15.23 -21.94
CA GLN A 39 -16.40 14.57 -20.90
C GLN A 39 -17.20 13.37 -21.42
N THR A 40 -17.96 13.54 -22.51
CA THR A 40 -18.77 12.45 -23.09
C THR A 40 -17.92 11.32 -23.66
N GLU A 41 -16.76 11.64 -24.27
CA GLU A 41 -15.84 10.62 -24.78
C GLU A 41 -15.21 9.82 -23.63
N VAL A 42 -14.74 10.52 -22.59
CA VAL A 42 -14.13 9.94 -21.39
C VAL A 42 -15.13 9.05 -20.67
N GLU A 43 -16.35 9.54 -20.45
CA GLU A 43 -17.42 8.80 -19.78
C GLU A 43 -17.71 7.48 -20.51
N ASN A 44 -18.01 7.55 -21.81
CA ASN A 44 -18.34 6.37 -22.61
C ASN A 44 -17.18 5.36 -22.62
N LYS A 45 -15.94 5.83 -22.78
CA LYS A 45 -14.77 4.95 -22.82
C LYS A 45 -14.49 4.31 -21.47
N LEU A 46 -14.52 5.10 -20.39
CA LEU A 46 -14.22 4.58 -19.05
C LEU A 46 -15.33 3.67 -18.54
N LEU A 47 -16.61 3.93 -18.81
CA LEU A 47 -17.69 3.02 -18.44
C LEU A 47 -17.69 1.72 -19.25
N ALA A 48 -17.22 1.76 -20.51
CA ALA A 48 -17.02 0.54 -21.30
C ALA A 48 -15.91 -0.35 -20.71
N GLU A 49 -14.79 0.25 -20.27
CA GLU A 49 -13.67 -0.47 -19.65
C GLU A 49 -13.92 -0.83 -18.16
N PHE A 50 -14.69 0.00 -17.46
CA PHE A 50 -15.00 -0.10 -16.03
C PHE A 50 -16.51 -0.01 -15.79
N PRO A 51 -17.28 -1.07 -16.10
CA PRO A 51 -18.74 -1.06 -16.00
C PRO A 51 -19.28 -0.89 -14.57
N ASP A 52 -18.44 -1.13 -13.56
CA ASP A 52 -18.76 -0.88 -12.14
C ASP A 52 -18.73 0.62 -11.78
N GLY A 53 -18.23 1.47 -12.68
CA GLY A 53 -18.10 2.91 -12.48
C GLY A 53 -16.89 3.32 -11.65
N TRP A 54 -15.94 2.41 -11.39
CA TRP A 54 -14.77 2.67 -10.55
C TRP A 54 -13.48 2.26 -11.24
N CYS A 55 -12.43 3.06 -11.12
CA CYS A 55 -11.11 2.70 -11.62
C CYS A 55 -9.98 3.19 -10.70
N ASN A 56 -8.76 2.78 -11.04
CA ASN A 56 -7.53 3.32 -10.47
C ASN A 56 -6.90 4.29 -11.48
N VAL A 57 -6.15 5.24 -10.95
CA VAL A 57 -5.66 6.40 -11.69
C VAL A 57 -4.22 6.70 -11.31
N TRP A 58 -3.40 7.02 -12.30
CA TRP A 58 -2.07 7.55 -12.06
C TRP A 58 -1.72 8.65 -13.05
N GLY A 59 -1.02 9.65 -12.54
CA GLY A 59 -0.57 10.81 -13.28
C GLY A 59 0.95 10.85 -13.35
N VAL A 60 1.49 11.44 -14.40
CA VAL A 60 2.93 11.70 -14.50
C VAL A 60 3.21 13.16 -14.86
N PRO A 61 4.39 13.69 -14.48
CA PRO A 61 4.70 15.10 -14.69
C PRO A 61 4.93 15.44 -16.16
N ASP A 62 4.79 16.73 -16.51
CA ASP A 62 4.97 17.21 -17.89
C ASP A 62 6.39 16.92 -18.43
N GLY A 63 7.41 16.86 -17.56
CA GLY A 63 8.76 16.45 -17.94
C GLY A 63 8.85 15.05 -18.58
N ALA A 64 7.89 14.17 -18.33
CA ALA A 64 7.84 12.81 -18.89
C ALA A 64 7.10 12.74 -20.26
N LYS A 65 6.64 13.88 -20.80
CA LYS A 65 5.82 13.97 -22.02
C LYS A 65 6.35 13.19 -23.23
N SER A 66 7.67 13.14 -23.42
CA SER A 66 8.27 12.41 -24.56
C SER A 66 8.08 10.89 -24.45
N VAL A 67 8.12 10.35 -23.23
CA VAL A 67 7.87 8.93 -22.94
C VAL A 67 6.37 8.65 -23.03
N ILE A 68 5.56 9.53 -22.45
CA ILE A 68 4.11 9.39 -22.39
C ILE A 68 3.42 9.52 -23.75
N ARG A 69 3.95 10.32 -24.67
CA ARG A 69 3.44 10.36 -26.06
C ARG A 69 3.50 9.00 -26.77
N GLN A 70 4.33 8.09 -26.29
CA GLN A 70 4.47 6.74 -26.82
C GLN A 70 3.55 5.72 -26.13
N LEU A 71 3.01 6.06 -24.96
CA LEU A 71 2.09 5.22 -24.20
C LEU A 71 0.78 5.02 -24.98
N LYS A 72 0.31 3.77 -25.03
CA LYS A 72 -0.94 3.38 -25.67
C LYS A 72 -1.81 2.60 -24.71
N VAL A 73 -3.08 2.43 -25.09
CA VAL A 73 -3.96 1.45 -24.45
C VAL A 73 -3.33 0.06 -24.55
N ASP A 74 -3.53 -0.72 -23.50
CA ASP A 74 -2.95 -2.04 -23.20
C ASP A 74 -1.45 -2.08 -22.92
N ASP A 75 -0.72 -0.96 -23.01
CA ASP A 75 0.63 -0.90 -22.45
C ASP A 75 0.60 -1.03 -20.93
N VAL A 76 1.73 -1.46 -20.35
CA VAL A 76 1.85 -1.68 -18.91
C VAL A 76 2.76 -0.65 -18.28
N MET A 77 2.32 -0.10 -17.16
CA MET A 77 3.12 0.75 -16.28
C MET A 77 3.37 0.04 -14.95
N LEU A 78 4.63 -0.16 -14.60
CA LEU A 78 5.06 -0.58 -13.27
C LEU A 78 5.35 0.66 -12.41
N LEU A 79 4.78 0.73 -11.21
CA LEU A 79 5.03 1.86 -10.30
C LEU A 79 6.02 1.45 -9.21
N ILE A 80 7.15 2.15 -9.14
CA ILE A 80 8.17 1.93 -8.13
C ILE A 80 7.88 2.83 -6.93
N LYS A 81 7.62 2.21 -5.78
CA LYS A 81 7.46 2.91 -4.50
C LYS A 81 8.81 3.32 -3.91
N THR A 82 9.84 2.48 -4.03
CA THR A 82 11.19 2.82 -3.57
C THR A 82 12.26 2.05 -4.33
N THR A 83 13.42 2.69 -4.51
CA THR A 83 14.66 2.06 -5.03
C THR A 83 15.74 1.91 -3.95
N GLY A 84 15.41 2.19 -2.69
CA GLY A 84 16.28 1.99 -1.53
C GLY A 84 16.16 0.56 -0.97
N GLY A 85 17.26 0.00 -0.46
CA GLY A 85 17.34 -1.43 -0.13
C GLY A 85 17.18 -2.28 -1.40
N ASP A 86 16.34 -3.30 -1.33
CA ASP A 86 15.94 -4.07 -2.52
C ASP A 86 14.89 -3.35 -3.39
N GLY A 87 14.29 -2.28 -2.86
CA GLY A 87 13.22 -1.54 -3.49
C GLY A 87 11.89 -2.29 -3.52
N ASP A 88 10.84 -1.60 -3.97
CA ASP A 88 9.45 -2.06 -3.91
C ASP A 88 8.70 -1.53 -5.14
N MET A 89 8.12 -2.42 -5.93
CA MET A 89 7.36 -2.15 -7.16
C MET A 89 5.99 -2.83 -7.07
N PRO A 90 5.06 -2.30 -6.25
CA PRO A 90 3.90 -3.08 -5.81
C PRO A 90 2.74 -3.12 -6.81
N ALA A 91 2.80 -2.36 -7.91
CA ALA A 91 1.68 -2.14 -8.80
C ALA A 91 2.05 -2.38 -10.26
N LEU A 92 1.28 -3.26 -10.89
CA LEU A 92 1.22 -3.47 -12.32
C LEU A 92 -0.08 -2.87 -12.86
N CYS A 93 0.05 -1.96 -13.81
CA CYS A 93 -1.06 -1.15 -14.31
C CYS A 93 -1.21 -1.35 -15.82
N HIS A 94 -2.22 -2.10 -16.26
CA HIS A 94 -2.61 -2.14 -17.68
C HIS A 94 -3.40 -0.89 -18.04
N VAL A 95 -2.87 -0.07 -18.95
CA VAL A 95 -3.51 1.19 -19.36
C VAL A 95 -4.77 0.91 -20.15
N LYS A 96 -5.94 1.27 -19.63
CA LYS A 96 -7.23 1.12 -20.31
C LYS A 96 -7.78 2.43 -20.87
N GLY A 97 -7.52 3.54 -20.18
CA GLY A 97 -7.82 4.88 -20.66
C GLY A 97 -6.58 5.77 -20.61
N PHE A 98 -6.36 6.57 -21.65
CA PHE A 98 -5.31 7.58 -21.67
C PHE A 98 -5.61 8.63 -22.75
N TRP A 99 -5.46 9.90 -22.40
CA TRP A 99 -5.60 11.03 -23.32
C TRP A 99 -4.29 11.82 -23.39
N LYS A 100 -3.92 12.24 -24.60
CA LYS A 100 -2.66 12.99 -24.85
C LYS A 100 -2.77 14.46 -24.44
N GLU A 101 -3.96 14.93 -24.15
CA GLU A 101 -4.23 16.25 -23.59
C GLU A 101 -3.94 16.26 -22.09
N GLN A 102 -3.53 17.41 -21.55
CA GLN A 102 -3.27 17.58 -20.13
C GLN A 102 -4.58 17.75 -19.35
N LEU A 103 -4.81 16.92 -18.33
CA LEU A 103 -6.00 16.97 -17.48
C LEU A 103 -5.66 17.67 -16.15
N LEU A 104 -5.43 18.98 -16.20
CA LEU A 104 -4.93 19.78 -15.08
C LEU A 104 -5.91 19.84 -13.90
N GLU A 105 -7.19 20.04 -14.18
CA GLU A 105 -8.25 20.11 -13.17
C GLU A 105 -8.43 18.77 -12.47
N LEU A 106 -8.49 17.69 -13.24
CA LEU A 106 -8.49 16.32 -12.72
C LEU A 106 -7.25 16.04 -11.85
N SER A 107 -6.06 16.45 -12.29
CA SER A 107 -4.83 16.30 -11.50
C SER A 107 -4.94 17.02 -10.15
N ASN A 108 -5.45 18.26 -10.17
CA ASN A 108 -5.69 19.03 -8.96
C ASN A 108 -6.74 18.40 -8.03
N PHE A 109 -7.82 17.85 -8.58
CA PHE A 109 -8.82 17.12 -7.81
C PHE A 109 -8.25 15.87 -7.13
N LEU A 110 -7.48 15.05 -7.86
CA LEU A 110 -6.95 13.78 -7.36
C LEU A 110 -5.83 13.96 -6.34
N TRP A 111 -4.95 14.94 -6.54
CA TRP A 111 -3.70 15.06 -5.78
C TRP A 111 -3.50 16.43 -5.09
N GLY A 112 -4.46 17.35 -5.19
CA GLY A 112 -4.35 18.71 -4.66
C GLY A 112 -3.29 19.56 -5.40
N SER A 113 -2.94 19.15 -6.62
CA SER A 113 -1.83 19.70 -7.39
C SER A 113 -1.97 19.38 -8.87
N SER A 114 -1.68 20.34 -9.75
CA SER A 114 -1.68 20.13 -11.21
C SER A 114 -0.35 19.61 -11.76
N HIS A 115 0.57 19.14 -10.90
CA HIS A 115 1.93 18.74 -11.31
C HIS A 115 1.98 17.44 -12.12
N PHE A 116 0.89 16.65 -12.15
CA PHE A 116 0.81 15.36 -12.83
C PHE A 116 -0.31 15.34 -13.89
N PRO A 117 -0.18 16.14 -14.95
CA PRO A 117 -1.29 16.41 -15.88
C PRO A 117 -1.58 15.29 -16.87
N TYR A 118 -0.66 14.37 -17.08
CA TYR A 118 -0.86 13.24 -17.99
C TYR A 118 -1.37 12.05 -17.21
N VAL A 119 -2.67 11.77 -17.33
CA VAL A 119 -3.39 10.82 -16.49
C VAL A 119 -3.83 9.61 -17.31
N PHE A 120 -3.59 8.41 -16.78
CA PHE A 120 -4.08 7.16 -17.33
C PHE A 120 -4.84 6.34 -16.29
N PHE A 121 -5.72 5.48 -16.79
CA PHE A 121 -6.74 4.77 -16.03
C PHE A 121 -6.58 3.26 -16.20
N PHE A 122 -6.73 2.51 -15.11
CA PHE A 122 -6.46 1.07 -15.05
C PHE A 122 -7.22 0.42 -13.89
N LYS A 123 -7.10 -0.91 -13.77
CA LYS A 123 -7.31 -1.63 -12.51
C LYS A 123 -5.96 -2.14 -12.02
N THR A 124 -5.66 -1.89 -10.75
CA THR A 124 -4.36 -2.25 -10.20
C THR A 124 -4.26 -3.75 -9.97
N GLN A 125 -3.21 -4.34 -10.52
CA GLN A 125 -2.79 -5.68 -10.15
C GLN A 125 -1.65 -5.56 -9.14
N HIS A 126 -1.87 -6.11 -7.95
CA HIS A 126 -0.84 -6.20 -6.93
C HIS A 126 0.20 -7.21 -7.36
N ILE A 127 1.47 -6.80 -7.35
CA ILE A 127 2.61 -7.67 -7.62
C ILE A 127 3.63 -7.56 -6.48
N ASP A 128 4.35 -8.64 -6.23
CA ASP A 128 5.48 -8.66 -5.30
C ASP A 128 6.78 -8.65 -6.10
N LEU A 129 7.20 -7.46 -6.52
CA LEU A 129 8.40 -7.24 -7.33
C LEU A 129 9.30 -6.22 -6.65
N THR A 130 10.57 -6.57 -6.47
CA THR A 130 11.57 -5.64 -5.95
C THR A 130 12.29 -4.91 -7.08
N TRP A 131 12.85 -3.74 -6.79
CA TRP A 131 13.68 -3.00 -7.75
C TRP A 131 14.93 -3.80 -8.14
N THR A 132 15.53 -4.52 -7.19
CA THR A 132 16.67 -5.40 -7.44
C THR A 132 16.31 -6.53 -8.38
N GLN A 133 15.18 -7.20 -8.16
CA GLN A 133 14.70 -8.27 -9.04
C GLN A 133 14.38 -7.73 -10.44
N PHE A 134 13.62 -6.64 -10.53
CA PHE A 134 13.30 -6.02 -11.82
C PHE A 134 14.56 -5.66 -12.61
N LYS A 135 15.58 -5.05 -11.99
CA LYS A 135 16.86 -4.76 -12.65
C LYS A 135 17.54 -6.02 -13.17
N LYS A 136 17.51 -7.11 -12.40
CA LYS A 136 18.09 -8.39 -12.81
C LYS A 136 17.35 -8.95 -14.02
N ASP A 137 16.02 -8.96 -13.97
CA ASP A 137 15.15 -9.44 -15.06
C ASP A 137 15.41 -8.67 -16.35
N VAL A 138 15.35 -7.34 -16.31
CA VAL A 138 15.53 -6.51 -17.50
C VAL A 138 17.00 -6.18 -17.79
N GLN A 139 17.94 -6.78 -17.06
CA GLN A 139 19.39 -6.67 -17.22
C GLN A 139 19.94 -5.23 -17.13
N TYR A 140 19.38 -4.40 -16.24
CA TYR A 140 19.94 -3.08 -15.93
C TYR A 140 21.18 -3.20 -15.05
N MET A 141 22.08 -2.22 -15.16
CA MET A 141 23.26 -2.19 -14.29
C MET A 141 22.85 -2.03 -12.82
N PRO A 142 23.55 -2.67 -11.86
CA PRO A 142 23.17 -2.61 -10.45
C PRO A 142 23.07 -1.19 -9.88
N ASN A 143 23.88 -0.25 -10.39
CA ASN A 143 23.92 1.15 -9.98
C ASN A 143 22.90 2.05 -10.69
N PHE A 144 22.13 1.54 -11.65
CA PHE A 144 21.10 2.32 -12.33
C PHE A 144 20.03 2.78 -11.33
N ARG A 145 19.70 4.08 -11.38
CA ARG A 145 18.64 4.69 -10.59
C ARG A 145 17.74 5.55 -11.46
N PRO A 146 16.44 5.26 -11.54
CA PRO A 146 15.49 6.04 -12.34
C PRO A 146 15.27 7.47 -11.83
N SER A 147 15.50 7.73 -10.54
CA SER A 147 15.61 9.07 -9.97
C SER A 147 14.37 9.94 -10.23
N GLY A 148 13.19 9.39 -9.97
CA GLY A 148 11.92 10.10 -10.16
C GLY A 148 11.35 10.08 -11.60
N ASN A 149 12.04 9.45 -12.56
CA ASN A 149 11.64 9.51 -13.96
C ASN A 149 10.79 8.31 -14.41
N VAL A 150 10.13 8.49 -15.55
CA VAL A 150 9.42 7.44 -16.29
C VAL A 150 10.31 6.93 -17.42
N TYR A 151 10.38 5.61 -17.58
CA TYR A 151 11.15 4.97 -18.64
C TYR A 151 10.33 3.92 -19.37
N ARG A 152 10.72 3.68 -20.63
CA ARG A 152 10.30 2.50 -21.39
C ARG A 152 11.40 1.44 -21.32
N VAL A 153 11.03 0.20 -21.03
CA VAL A 153 11.93 -0.95 -21.15
C VAL A 153 12.10 -1.26 -22.64
N LYS A 154 13.35 -1.43 -23.09
CA LYS A 154 13.63 -1.85 -24.47
C LYS A 154 13.13 -3.28 -24.67
N SER A 155 12.46 -3.56 -25.78
CA SER A 155 11.86 -4.87 -26.06
C SER A 155 12.89 -6.00 -25.97
N GLU A 156 14.10 -5.79 -26.47
CA GLU A 156 15.16 -6.82 -26.47
C GLU A 156 15.49 -7.35 -25.06
N ARG A 157 15.28 -6.52 -24.03
CA ARG A 157 15.54 -6.90 -22.62
C ARG A 157 14.52 -7.89 -22.07
N LEU A 158 13.40 -8.07 -22.76
CA LEU A 158 12.29 -8.94 -22.35
C LEU A 158 12.19 -10.19 -23.24
N ASP A 159 13.04 -10.34 -24.25
CA ASP A 159 12.95 -11.43 -25.23
C ASP A 159 13.06 -12.82 -24.57
N HIS A 160 13.87 -12.94 -23.52
CA HIS A 160 14.02 -14.20 -22.77
C HIS A 160 12.78 -14.59 -21.95
N PHE A 161 11.85 -13.64 -21.73
CA PHE A 161 10.52 -13.92 -21.20
C PHE A 161 9.48 -14.15 -22.31
N GLY A 162 9.85 -14.07 -23.59
CA GLY A 162 8.89 -14.06 -24.70
C GLY A 162 8.29 -12.67 -24.96
N GLY A 163 9.00 -11.60 -24.60
CA GLY A 163 8.58 -10.21 -24.74
C GLY A 163 7.82 -9.67 -23.54
N SER A 164 7.22 -8.49 -23.70
CA SER A 164 6.51 -7.80 -22.60
C SER A 164 5.36 -8.63 -22.01
N ASP A 165 4.58 -9.30 -22.88
CA ASP A 165 3.43 -10.11 -22.45
C ASP A 165 3.87 -11.29 -21.59
N GLY A 166 4.94 -11.98 -22.01
CA GLY A 166 5.48 -13.09 -21.23
C GLY A 166 6.10 -12.65 -19.90
N TYR A 167 6.73 -11.47 -19.83
CA TYR A 167 7.20 -10.92 -18.55
C TYR A 167 6.05 -10.58 -17.60
N VAL A 168 4.98 -9.97 -18.11
CA VAL A 168 3.77 -9.71 -17.30
C VAL A 168 3.15 -11.01 -16.79
N CYS A 169 3.05 -12.03 -17.64
CA CYS A 169 2.60 -13.36 -17.21
C CYS A 169 3.49 -13.94 -16.10
N HIS A 170 4.81 -13.80 -16.21
CA HIS A 170 5.75 -14.24 -15.19
C HIS A 170 5.49 -13.53 -13.84
N LEU A 171 5.35 -12.20 -13.84
CA LEU A 171 5.05 -11.41 -12.63
C LEU A 171 3.71 -11.79 -11.99
N LEU A 172 2.70 -12.12 -12.80
CA LEU A 172 1.38 -12.52 -12.31
C LEU A 172 1.36 -13.98 -11.84
N GLN A 173 2.16 -14.89 -12.40
CA GLN A 173 2.20 -16.29 -11.97
C GLN A 173 2.86 -16.46 -10.59
N ASP A 174 3.87 -15.66 -10.28
CA ASP A 174 4.51 -15.68 -8.96
C ASP A 174 3.56 -15.16 -7.85
N THR A 175 2.55 -14.35 -8.21
CA THR A 175 1.49 -13.91 -7.28
C THR A 175 0.36 -14.93 -7.10
N TYR A 176 0.23 -15.95 -7.96
CA TYR A 176 -0.75 -17.04 -7.81
C TYR A 176 -0.24 -18.25 -7.02
N SER A 177 1.00 -18.23 -6.52
CA SER A 177 1.52 -19.32 -5.67
C SER A 177 1.04 -19.27 -4.20
N THR A 178 0.21 -18.30 -3.82
CA THR A 178 -0.52 -18.32 -2.53
C THR A 178 -1.95 -18.83 -2.74
N GLY A 179 -2.08 -20.13 -3.01
CA GLY A 179 -3.39 -20.72 -3.24
C GLY A 179 -3.38 -22.20 -3.59
N ASN A 180 -2.65 -23.04 -2.84
CA ASN A 180 -2.97 -24.45 -2.84
C ASN A 180 -2.83 -25.06 -1.45
N VAL A 181 -3.95 -25.53 -0.90
CA VAL A 181 -4.01 -26.44 0.24
C VAL A 181 -3.46 -27.78 -0.25
N GLY A 182 -2.13 -27.90 -0.28
CA GLY A 182 -1.41 -29.09 -0.67
C GLY A 182 -0.38 -29.42 0.40
N ARG A 183 -0.68 -30.46 1.19
CA ARG A 183 0.19 -31.23 2.11
C ARG A 183 1.60 -30.66 2.28
N TYR A 184 1.90 -30.13 3.46
CA TYR A 184 3.27 -29.78 3.88
C TYR A 184 4.19 -31.00 3.68
N GLU A 185 5.04 -30.94 2.66
CA GLU A 185 6.27 -31.72 2.66
C GLU A 185 7.26 -30.97 3.56
N LEU A 186 7.57 -31.56 4.71
CA LEU A 186 8.67 -31.13 5.56
C LEU A 186 9.96 -31.24 4.73
N ARG A 187 10.42 -30.12 4.18
CA ARG A 187 11.79 -30.01 3.68
C ARG A 187 12.68 -29.70 4.87
N GLU A 188 13.71 -30.51 5.07
CA GLU A 188 14.75 -30.23 6.04
C GLU A 188 15.45 -28.93 5.63
N ASN A 189 15.44 -27.93 6.51
CA ASN A 189 16.23 -26.72 6.31
C ASN A 189 17.71 -27.09 6.38
N THR A 190 18.49 -26.69 5.39
CA THR A 190 19.96 -26.74 5.49
C THR A 190 20.43 -25.61 6.41
N PRO A 191 21.48 -25.81 7.23
CA PRO A 191 21.93 -24.81 8.22
C PRO A 191 22.37 -23.45 7.65
N GLU A 192 22.56 -23.34 6.32
CA GLU A 192 23.02 -22.12 5.65
C GLU A 192 21.92 -21.26 4.99
N GLN A 193 20.63 -21.56 5.19
CA GLN A 193 19.56 -20.75 4.60
C GLN A 193 19.31 -19.47 5.43
N GLU A 194 19.88 -18.36 4.99
CA GLU A 194 19.63 -17.03 5.59
C GLU A 194 18.36 -16.39 4.98
N TYR A 195 17.44 -15.98 5.86
CA TYR A 195 16.23 -15.25 5.51
C TYR A 195 16.42 -13.78 5.87
N ALA A 196 16.22 -12.89 4.89
CA ALA A 196 16.30 -11.46 5.13
C ALA A 196 15.09 -10.98 5.95
N GLU A 197 15.26 -10.87 7.25
CA GLU A 197 14.31 -10.26 8.17
C GLU A 197 14.85 -8.88 8.59
N GLY A 198 14.03 -7.82 8.51
CA GLY A 198 14.52 -6.48 8.86
C GLY A 198 13.60 -5.30 8.59
N GLU A 199 12.47 -5.49 7.90
CA GLU A 199 11.55 -4.38 7.64
C GLU A 199 10.76 -4.02 8.92
N ARG A 200 11.31 -3.11 9.72
CA ARG A 200 10.61 -2.50 10.85
C ARG A 200 9.52 -1.58 10.30
N GLN A 201 8.28 -2.06 10.24
CA GLN A 201 7.13 -1.20 9.96
C GLN A 201 6.88 -0.26 11.16
N VAL A 202 7.32 0.99 11.05
CA VAL A 202 7.27 2.02 12.13
C VAL A 202 5.96 2.84 12.10
N ARG A 203 4.82 2.25 11.70
CA ARG A 203 3.60 3.05 11.56
C ARG A 203 2.90 3.34 12.90
N GLU A 204 2.83 2.37 13.80
CA GLU A 204 2.12 2.54 15.09
C GLU A 204 2.95 3.28 16.14
N ALA A 205 4.27 3.02 16.21
CA ALA A 205 5.16 3.68 17.16
C ALA A 205 5.24 5.21 16.97
N SER A 206 4.96 5.73 15.77
CA SER A 206 5.05 7.17 15.49
C SER A 206 3.88 7.98 16.04
N TYR A 207 2.75 7.34 16.38
CA TYR A 207 1.57 8.01 16.93
C TYR A 207 1.59 8.04 18.46
N PHE A 208 1.94 6.94 19.14
CA PHE A 208 2.13 6.94 20.60
C PHE A 208 3.36 7.71 21.09
N LYS A 209 4.36 7.91 20.21
CA LYS A 209 5.44 8.87 20.45
C LYS A 209 4.96 10.33 20.53
N ARG A 210 3.73 10.66 20.13
CA ARG A 210 3.23 12.05 20.08
C ARG A 210 2.87 12.62 21.45
N ASN A 211 2.51 11.80 22.45
CA ASN A 211 2.31 12.26 23.82
C ASN A 211 2.68 11.19 24.85
N ALA A 212 3.99 11.06 25.12
CA ALA A 212 4.52 10.11 26.10
C ALA A 212 3.94 10.31 27.52
N LYS A 213 3.44 11.51 27.84
CA LYS A 213 2.79 11.82 29.11
C LYS A 213 1.43 11.12 29.23
N LEU A 214 0.60 11.14 28.19
CA LEU A 214 -0.69 10.44 28.19
C LEU A 214 -0.50 8.93 28.43
N VAL A 215 0.44 8.31 27.72
CA VAL A 215 0.74 6.87 27.87
C VAL A 215 1.27 6.55 29.27
N LYS A 216 2.16 7.40 29.81
CA LYS A 216 2.68 7.24 31.18
C LYS A 216 1.57 7.35 32.21
N ASP A 217 0.73 8.37 32.10
CA ASP A 217 -0.37 8.63 33.03
C ASP A 217 -1.46 7.54 32.92
N ALA A 218 -1.72 7.01 31.71
CA ALA A 218 -2.61 5.87 31.48
C ALA A 218 -2.07 4.57 32.11
N LYS A 219 -0.79 4.25 31.91
CA LYS A 219 -0.13 3.11 32.58
C LYS A 219 -0.18 3.22 34.09
N ALA A 220 0.03 4.42 34.65
CA ALA A 220 -0.07 4.65 36.09
C ALA A 220 -1.50 4.50 36.62
N LYS A 221 -2.52 4.89 35.86
CA LYS A 221 -3.94 4.80 36.25
C LYS A 221 -4.52 3.40 36.09
N PHE A 222 -4.25 2.74 34.97
CA PHE A 222 -4.93 1.50 34.56
C PHE A 222 -4.09 0.23 34.73
N GLY A 223 -2.79 0.36 35.00
CA GLY A 223 -1.89 -0.77 35.21
C GLY A 223 -1.43 -1.44 33.91
N PHE A 224 -1.01 -2.70 34.04
CA PHE A 224 -0.29 -3.46 33.00
C PHE A 224 -1.01 -4.75 32.57
N ILE A 225 -2.29 -4.87 32.89
CA ILE A 225 -3.13 -6.01 32.51
C ILE A 225 -4.02 -5.59 31.33
N CYS A 226 -4.12 -6.43 30.30
CA CYS A 226 -4.95 -6.18 29.14
C CYS A 226 -6.44 -6.09 29.53
N GLN A 227 -7.09 -4.96 29.24
CA GLN A 227 -8.50 -4.74 29.60
C GLN A 227 -9.50 -5.53 28.72
N ILE A 228 -9.00 -6.21 27.67
CA ILE A 228 -9.79 -7.00 26.73
C ILE A 228 -9.73 -8.50 27.06
N CYS A 229 -8.53 -9.07 27.20
CA CYS A 229 -8.34 -10.52 27.37
C CYS A 229 -7.64 -10.91 28.68
N ASP A 230 -7.44 -9.95 29.59
CA ASP A 230 -6.82 -10.14 30.90
C ASP A 230 -5.37 -10.66 30.86
N PHE A 231 -4.74 -10.64 29.68
CA PHE A 231 -3.34 -11.01 29.50
C PHE A 231 -2.42 -10.04 30.25
N ASP A 232 -1.52 -10.60 31.04
CA ASP A 232 -0.48 -9.89 31.78
C ASP A 232 0.90 -10.41 31.34
N PHE A 233 1.73 -9.50 30.84
CA PHE A 233 3.07 -9.85 30.38
C PHE A 233 4.00 -10.26 31.51
N GLU A 234 3.86 -9.67 32.70
CA GLU A 234 4.74 -10.00 33.83
C GLU A 234 4.45 -11.41 34.37
N SER A 235 3.19 -11.80 34.50
CA SER A 235 2.85 -13.18 34.91
C SER A 235 3.25 -14.23 33.88
N VAL A 236 3.14 -13.94 32.58
CA VAL A 236 3.41 -14.92 31.51
C VAL A 236 4.90 -15.00 31.15
N TYR A 237 5.59 -13.86 31.07
CA TYR A 237 6.98 -13.77 30.62
C TYR A 237 7.99 -13.45 31.73
N GLY A 238 7.51 -13.28 32.97
CA GLY A 238 8.32 -12.94 34.12
C GLY A 238 8.66 -11.45 34.21
N LYS A 239 9.11 -11.03 35.39
CA LYS A 239 9.42 -9.62 35.71
C LYS A 239 10.48 -9.00 34.81
N GLU A 240 11.47 -9.79 34.38
CA GLU A 240 12.60 -9.27 33.57
C GLU A 240 12.17 -8.83 32.17
N LEU A 241 11.15 -9.48 31.59
CA LEU A 241 10.69 -9.23 30.22
C LEU A 241 9.34 -8.52 30.17
N GLY A 242 8.43 -8.84 31.09
CA GLY A 242 7.05 -8.38 31.05
C GLY A 242 6.74 -7.17 31.93
N SER A 243 7.58 -6.85 32.92
CA SER A 243 7.33 -5.73 33.85
C SER A 243 7.17 -4.41 33.10
N GLY A 244 6.02 -3.76 33.28
CA GLY A 244 5.74 -2.46 32.67
C GLY A 244 5.37 -2.50 31.18
N PHE A 245 5.32 -3.69 30.58
CA PHE A 245 5.04 -3.87 29.16
C PHE A 245 3.54 -4.02 28.90
N ILE A 246 2.99 -3.04 28.20
CA ILE A 246 1.62 -3.04 27.68
C ILE A 246 1.48 -1.90 26.66
N GLU A 247 0.54 -2.05 25.72
CA GLU A 247 0.22 -1.05 24.71
C GLU A 247 -0.99 -0.20 25.15
N CYS A 248 -0.99 1.06 24.78
CA CYS A 248 -2.10 2.00 25.01
C CYS A 248 -2.87 2.11 23.69
N HIS A 249 -4.20 2.15 23.70
CA HIS A 249 -5.03 2.24 22.49
C HIS A 249 -6.17 3.24 22.69
N HIS A 250 -6.56 3.97 21.64
CA HIS A 250 -7.69 4.90 21.70
C HIS A 250 -9.02 4.18 21.53
N LYS A 251 -9.97 4.39 22.44
CA LYS A 251 -11.29 3.75 22.36
C LYS A 251 -12.13 4.28 21.18
N ASN A 252 -11.91 5.54 20.79
CA ASN A 252 -12.55 6.15 19.62
C ASN A 252 -11.59 6.16 18.42
N PRO A 253 -11.85 5.36 17.37
CA PRO A 253 -11.00 5.30 16.17
C PRO A 253 -10.88 6.63 15.41
N LEU A 254 -11.83 7.56 15.60
CA LEU A 254 -11.78 8.88 14.96
C LEU A 254 -10.69 9.76 15.57
N HIS A 255 -10.35 9.56 16.85
CA HIS A 255 -9.29 10.32 17.52
C HIS A 255 -7.90 9.94 16.99
N GLU A 256 -7.75 8.76 16.37
CA GLU A 256 -6.49 8.32 15.75
C GLU A 256 -6.12 9.12 14.49
N LYS A 257 -7.09 9.79 13.85
CA LYS A 257 -6.90 10.48 12.56
C LYS A 257 -6.79 11.99 12.65
N ASP A 258 -7.31 12.61 13.72
CA ASP A 258 -7.32 14.08 13.87
C ASP A 258 -6.12 14.56 14.72
N ASN A 259 -5.28 15.42 14.15
CA ASN A 259 -4.10 15.96 14.82
C ASN A 259 -4.42 17.10 15.82
N ASN A 260 -5.68 17.56 15.88
CA ASN A 260 -6.10 18.66 16.75
C ASN A 260 -6.94 18.22 17.96
N TYR A 261 -7.06 16.91 18.22
CA TYR A 261 -7.90 16.41 19.31
C TYR A 261 -7.13 16.22 20.61
N SER A 262 -7.60 16.83 21.70
CA SER A 262 -7.08 16.60 23.06
C SER A 262 -7.65 15.30 23.64
N SER A 263 -6.81 14.30 23.87
CA SER A 263 -7.23 13.05 24.55
C SER A 263 -7.11 13.16 26.06
N THR A 264 -8.09 12.59 26.77
CA THR A 264 -8.09 12.35 28.21
C THR A 264 -7.68 10.91 28.53
N LEU A 265 -7.50 10.59 29.81
CA LEU A 265 -7.24 9.21 30.23
C LEU A 265 -8.42 8.27 29.94
N ASP A 266 -9.64 8.79 29.84
CA ASP A 266 -10.81 7.95 29.61
C ASP A 266 -11.00 7.60 28.12
N ASP A 267 -10.33 8.33 27.22
CA ASP A 267 -10.30 8.09 25.78
C ASP A 267 -9.39 6.92 25.37
N VAL A 268 -8.60 6.38 26.31
CA VAL A 268 -7.64 5.31 26.05
C VAL A 268 -7.88 4.08 26.92
N CYS A 269 -7.36 2.94 26.49
CA CYS A 269 -7.33 1.68 27.23
C CYS A 269 -5.97 1.00 27.11
N MET A 270 -5.66 0.11 28.06
CA MET A 270 -4.46 -0.70 28.09
C MET A 270 -4.75 -2.08 27.49
N VAL A 271 -3.99 -2.46 26.47
CA VAL A 271 -4.21 -3.69 25.69
C VAL A 271 -2.89 -4.41 25.42
N CYS A 272 -2.92 -5.74 25.34
CA CYS A 272 -1.75 -6.51 24.92
C CYS A 272 -1.49 -6.35 23.42
N SER A 273 -0.26 -6.62 22.97
CA SER A 273 0.16 -6.50 21.56
C SER A 273 -0.71 -7.30 20.59
N ASN A 274 -1.24 -8.44 21.03
CA ASN A 274 -2.14 -9.25 20.19
C ASN A 274 -3.51 -8.56 20.03
N CYS A 275 -4.13 -8.13 21.12
CA CYS A 275 -5.41 -7.41 21.06
C CYS A 275 -5.27 -6.08 20.33
N HIS A 276 -4.20 -5.33 20.56
CA HIS A 276 -3.93 -4.08 19.85
C HIS A 276 -3.89 -4.28 18.33
N ARG A 277 -3.13 -5.27 17.86
CA ARG A 277 -3.10 -5.64 16.43
C ARG A 277 -4.47 -6.07 15.90
N MET A 278 -5.29 -6.75 16.71
CA MET A 278 -6.63 -7.18 16.28
C MET A 278 -7.59 -5.99 16.14
N LEU A 279 -7.50 -4.97 16.98
CA LEU A 279 -8.33 -3.75 16.87
C LEU A 279 -8.04 -3.04 15.53
N HIS A 280 -6.77 -2.97 15.12
CA HIS A 280 -6.33 -2.30 13.89
C HIS A 280 -6.47 -3.14 12.59
N ARG A 281 -7.04 -4.35 12.65
CA ARG A 281 -7.35 -5.15 11.45
C ARG A 281 -8.48 -4.55 10.61
N THR A 282 -9.25 -3.61 11.15
CA THR A 282 -10.35 -2.92 10.46
C THR A 282 -10.04 -1.42 10.33
N LYS A 283 -10.67 -0.75 9.36
CA LYS A 283 -10.58 0.70 9.18
C LYS A 283 -11.98 1.30 9.05
N PRO A 284 -12.45 2.13 10.00
CA PRO A 284 -11.78 2.52 11.26
C PRO A 284 -11.47 1.34 12.20
N ALA A 285 -10.56 1.52 13.15
CA ALA A 285 -10.23 0.49 14.15
C ALA A 285 -11.49 0.01 14.87
N MET A 286 -11.48 -1.24 15.32
CA MET A 286 -12.58 -1.84 16.06
C MET A 286 -12.65 -1.26 17.47
N LYS A 287 -13.85 -1.15 18.05
CA LYS A 287 -13.99 -0.75 19.45
C LYS A 287 -13.49 -1.87 20.39
N PRO A 288 -12.78 -1.55 21.48
CA PRO A 288 -12.31 -2.55 22.45
C PRO A 288 -13.41 -3.49 22.97
N GLU A 289 -14.61 -2.97 23.19
CA GLU A 289 -15.78 -3.72 23.66
C GLU A 289 -16.20 -4.79 22.66
N GLU A 290 -16.16 -4.47 21.36
CA GLU A 290 -16.51 -5.42 20.30
C GLU A 290 -15.51 -6.59 20.24
N LEU A 291 -14.21 -6.31 20.39
CA LEU A 291 -13.20 -7.37 20.42
C LEU A 291 -13.37 -8.25 21.67
N LYS A 292 -13.69 -7.65 22.82
CA LYS A 292 -13.95 -8.36 24.07
C LYS A 292 -15.12 -9.33 23.94
N GLU A 293 -16.23 -8.88 23.34
CA GLU A 293 -17.39 -9.74 23.06
C GLU A 293 -17.05 -10.90 22.13
N ARG A 294 -16.24 -10.68 21.09
CA ARG A 294 -15.81 -11.73 20.15
C ARG A 294 -15.00 -12.82 20.84
N LEU A 295 -14.14 -12.46 21.81
CA LEU A 295 -13.35 -13.42 22.56
C LEU A 295 -14.20 -14.23 23.54
N GLN A 296 -15.20 -13.62 24.18
CA GLN A 296 -16.10 -14.32 25.10
C GLN A 296 -17.02 -15.33 24.41
N LYS A 297 -17.28 -15.16 23.10
CA LYS A 297 -18.10 -16.09 22.29
C LYS A 297 -17.39 -17.37 21.85
N LYS A 298 -16.10 -17.55 22.17
CA LYS A 298 -15.36 -18.78 21.92
C LYS A 298 -14.74 -19.28 23.22
N PRO A 299 -15.31 -20.31 23.89
CA PRO A 299 -14.51 -21.06 24.84
C PRO A 299 -13.34 -21.68 24.06
N TYR A 300 -12.12 -21.50 24.58
CA TYR A 300 -10.97 -22.29 24.16
C TYR A 300 -11.28 -23.76 24.48
N ASN A 301 -11.69 -24.52 23.47
CA ASN A 301 -11.64 -25.98 23.48
C ASN A 301 -10.44 -26.43 22.66
#